data_AF-A0A963R588-F1
#
_entry.id   AF-A0A963R588-F1
#
_cell.length_a   1.000
_cell.length_b   1.000
_cell.length_c   1.000
_cell.angle_alpha   90.00
_cell.angle_beta   90.00
_cell.angle_gamma   90.00
#
_symmetry.space_group_name_H-M   'P 1'
#
loop_
_entity.id
_entity.type
_entity.pdbx_description
1 polymer ?
#
loop_
_entity_poly.entity_id
_entity_poly.type
_entity_poly.pdbx_seq_one_letter_code
_entity_poly.pdbx_strand_id
1 'polypeptide(L)'
;MLHTDPKPALLRQLTPKQREVLALVADNRTSKEIAGRLGISESAVDQRIEGVRTKLGGIPRGELARLFRQEDLSPRSGSTF
;
A
#
# COMPACT_ATOMS: atom_id res chain seq x y z
N MET A 1 -9.44 -20.61 13.20
CA MET A 1 -9.92 -20.50 11.81
C MET A 1 -9.26 -19.30 11.19
N LEU A 2 -8.55 -19.49 10.08
CA LEU A 2 -7.69 -18.50 9.43
C LEU A 2 -8.50 -17.22 9.10
N HIS A 3 -8.09 -16.07 9.62
CA HIS A 3 -8.49 -14.78 9.08
C HIS A 3 -7.83 -14.65 7.70
N THR A 4 -8.45 -15.22 6.67
CA THR A 4 -8.11 -14.89 5.29
C THR A 4 -8.81 -13.57 4.99
N ASP A 5 -8.25 -12.48 5.51
CA ASP A 5 -8.52 -11.18 4.93
C ASP A 5 -8.03 -11.25 3.48
N PRO A 6 -8.86 -10.99 2.45
CA PRO A 6 -8.41 -11.01 1.05
C PRO A 6 -7.52 -9.79 0.70
N LYS A 7 -7.38 -8.85 1.63
CA LYS A 7 -6.71 -7.55 1.46
C LYS A 7 -5.18 -7.62 1.32
N PRO A 8 -4.42 -8.46 2.07
CA PRO A 8 -2.98 -8.62 1.85
C PRO A 8 -2.69 -9.30 0.50
N ALA A 9 -3.47 -10.29 0.09
CA ALA A 9 -3.28 -10.91 -1.24
C ALA A 9 -3.41 -9.91 -2.41
N LEU A 10 -4.21 -8.84 -2.24
CA LEU A 10 -4.33 -7.74 -3.19
C LEU A 10 -3.12 -6.79 -3.15
N LEU A 11 -2.56 -6.52 -1.98
CA LEU A 11 -1.34 -5.71 -1.83
C LEU A 11 -0.14 -6.38 -2.52
N ARG A 12 -0.03 -7.72 -2.45
CA ARG A 12 0.98 -8.50 -3.20
C ARG A 12 0.84 -8.43 -4.72
N GLN A 13 -0.35 -8.12 -5.23
CA GLN A 13 -0.64 -7.96 -6.67
C GLN A 13 -0.48 -6.51 -7.17
N LEU A 14 -0.06 -5.60 -6.30
CA LEU A 14 0.20 -4.22 -6.70
C LEU A 14 1.42 -4.11 -7.58
N THR A 15 1.37 -3.18 -8.51
CA THR A 15 2.54 -2.83 -9.32
C THR A 15 3.63 -2.21 -8.44
N PRO A 16 4.92 -2.35 -8.81
CA PRO A 16 6.03 -1.79 -8.03
C PRO A 16 5.86 -0.28 -7.77
N LYS A 17 5.35 0.46 -8.76
CA LYS A 17 5.04 1.89 -8.66
C LYS A 17 3.96 2.23 -7.63
N GLN A 18 2.96 1.35 -7.45
CA GLN A 18 1.92 1.52 -6.44
C GLN A 18 2.46 1.16 -5.06
N ARG A 19 3.27 0.10 -4.98
CA ARG A 19 3.93 -0.32 -3.74
C ARG A 19 4.85 0.76 -3.17
N GLU A 20 5.63 1.44 -4.01
CA GLU A 20 6.48 2.55 -3.56
C GLU A 20 5.67 3.69 -2.94
N VAL A 21 4.57 4.09 -3.58
CA VAL A 21 3.68 5.13 -3.04
C VAL A 21 3.12 4.68 -1.69
N LEU A 22 2.66 3.43 -1.58
CA LEU A 22 2.11 2.89 -0.34
C LEU A 22 3.14 2.75 0.78
N ALA A 23 4.38 2.39 0.46
CA ALA A 23 5.45 2.32 1.44
C ALA A 23 5.69 3.68 2.08
N LEU A 24 5.67 4.74 1.27
CA LEU A 24 5.80 6.11 1.78
C LEU A 24 4.54 6.57 2.54
N VAL A 25 3.34 6.19 2.10
CA VAL A 25 2.09 6.42 2.86
C VAL A 25 2.13 5.71 4.23
N ALA A 26 2.68 4.49 4.28
CA ALA A 26 2.86 3.72 5.51
C ALA A 26 3.90 4.32 6.47
N ASP A 27 4.85 5.09 5.94
CA ASP A 27 5.81 5.93 6.69
C ASP A 27 5.18 7.25 7.19
N ASN A 28 3.86 7.42 7.05
CA ASN A 28 3.13 8.65 7.42
C ASN A 28 3.51 9.89 6.57
N ARG A 29 4.07 9.68 5.36
CA ARG A 29 4.42 10.78 4.45
C ARG A 29 3.18 11.38 3.80
N THR A 30 3.24 12.67 3.56
CA THR A 30 2.20 13.40 2.81
C THR A 30 2.35 13.18 1.31
N SER A 31 1.26 13.32 0.54
CA SER A 31 1.28 13.22 -0.93
C SER A 31 2.33 14.15 -1.56
N LYS A 32 2.58 15.31 -0.94
CA LYS A 32 3.60 16.28 -1.33
C LYS A 32 5.03 15.78 -1.14
N GLU A 33 5.34 15.16 0.00
CA GLU A 33 6.65 14.53 0.23
C GLU A 33 6.87 13.34 -0.71
N ILE A 34 5.82 12.56 -0.94
CA ILE A 34 5.84 11.40 -1.83
C ILE A 34 6.12 11.85 -3.26
N ALA A 35 5.41 12.88 -3.72
CA ALA A 35 5.63 13.53 -5.02
C ALA A 35 7.08 13.99 -5.18
N GLY A 36 7.61 14.68 -4.16
CA GLY A 36 9.01 15.13 -4.14
C GLY A 36 10.03 13.99 -4.19
N ARG A 37 9.79 12.89 -3.47
CA ARG A 37 10.69 11.73 -3.49
C ARG A 37 10.64 10.93 -4.79
N LEU A 38 9.46 10.76 -5.36
CA LEU A 38 9.25 9.99 -6.59
C LEU A 38 9.50 10.82 -7.86
N GLY A 39 9.67 12.13 -7.74
CA GLY A 39 9.80 13.04 -8.88
C GLY A 39 8.54 13.10 -9.74
N ILE A 40 7.35 12.90 -9.14
CA ILE A 40 6.05 12.93 -9.84
C ILE A 40 5.14 14.00 -9.22
N SER A 41 4.09 14.40 -9.93
CA SER A 41 3.12 15.38 -9.41
C SER A 41 2.27 14.81 -8.26
N GLU A 42 1.85 15.67 -7.34
CA GLU A 42 0.95 15.31 -6.24
C GLU A 42 -0.35 14.64 -6.75
N SER A 43 -0.91 15.14 -7.85
CA SER A 43 -2.07 14.53 -8.51
C SER A 43 -1.80 13.11 -9.02
N ALA A 44 -0.58 12.81 -9.46
CA ALA A 44 -0.20 11.46 -9.90
C ALA A 44 -0.06 10.51 -8.70
N VAL A 45 0.38 11.02 -7.54
CA VAL A 45 0.36 10.27 -6.29
C VAL A 45 -1.08 9.97 -5.89
N ASP A 46 -1.95 10.98 -5.90
CA ASP A 46 -3.35 10.85 -5.51
C ASP A 46 -4.10 9.85 -6.41
N GLN A 47 -3.97 9.96 -7.73
CA GLN A 47 -4.54 8.99 -8.68
C GLN A 47 -4.05 7.56 -8.43
N ARG A 48 -2.77 7.36 -8.08
CA ARG A 48 -2.24 6.04 -7.75
C ARG A 48 -2.84 5.52 -6.45
N ILE A 49 -2.95 6.37 -5.42
CA ILE A 49 -3.57 6.03 -4.14
C ILE A 49 -5.04 5.68 -4.36
N GLU A 50 -5.79 6.49 -5.11
CA GLU A 50 -7.18 6.22 -5.45
C GLU A 50 -7.34 4.90 -6.20
N GLY A 51 -6.50 4.62 -7.21
CA GLY A 51 -6.54 3.35 -7.93
C GLY A 51 -6.30 2.14 -7.03
N VAL A 52 -5.39 2.27 -6.05
CA VAL A 52 -5.17 1.25 -5.02
C VAL A 52 -6.39 1.15 -4.09
N ARG A 53 -6.90 2.28 -3.58
CA ARG A 53 -8.06 2.32 -2.67
C ARG A 53 -9.26 1.65 -3.32
N THR A 54 -9.55 1.95 -4.57
CA THR A 54 -10.64 1.33 -5.34
C THR A 54 -10.44 -0.19 -5.45
N LYS A 55 -9.21 -0.66 -5.71
CA LYS A 55 -8.91 -2.10 -5.74
C LYS A 55 -9.08 -2.79 -4.38
N LEU A 56 -8.84 -2.08 -3.27
CA LEU A 56 -8.96 -2.61 -1.91
C LEU A 56 -10.34 -2.36 -1.26
N GLY A 57 -11.30 -1.82 -2.02
CA GLY A 57 -12.67 -1.61 -1.54
C GLY A 57 -12.91 -0.27 -0.82
N GLY A 58 -12.18 0.78 -1.19
CA GLY A 58 -12.42 2.15 -0.72
C GLY A 58 -11.88 2.48 0.68
N ILE A 59 -10.99 1.65 1.22
CA ILE A 59 -10.44 1.83 2.57
C ILE A 59 -9.71 3.18 2.75
N PRO A 60 -9.79 3.82 3.93
CA PRO A 60 -9.16 5.10 4.17
C PRO A 60 -7.63 4.99 4.21
N ARG A 61 -6.93 6.09 3.90
CA ARG A 61 -5.46 6.13 3.80
C ARG A 61 -4.73 5.57 5.03
N GLY A 62 -5.29 5.78 6.22
CA GLY A 62 -4.71 5.29 7.48
C GLY A 62 -4.85 3.77 7.64
N GLU A 63 -5.99 3.22 7.23
CA GLU A 63 -6.22 1.77 7.17
C GLU A 63 -5.28 1.14 6.15
N LEU A 64 -5.11 1.79 4.99
CA LEU A 64 -4.21 1.36 3.93
C LEU A 64 -2.75 1.32 4.39
N ALA A 65 -2.27 2.37 5.07
CA ALA A 65 -0.95 2.41 5.71
C ALA A 65 -0.77 1.29 6.73
N ARG A 66 -1.79 1.04 7.57
CA ARG A 66 -1.78 0.00 8.59
C ARG A 66 -1.73 -1.40 7.97
N LEU A 67 -2.57 -1.68 6.98
CA LEU A 67 -2.61 -2.96 6.26
C LEU A 67 -1.31 -3.22 5.52
N PHE A 68 -0.75 -2.20 4.86
CA PHE A 68 0.54 -2.31 4.19
C PHE A 68 1.66 -2.62 5.19
N ARG A 69 1.66 -1.94 6.34
CA ARG A 69 2.61 -2.22 7.42
C ARG A 69 2.44 -3.64 7.95
N GLN A 70 1.21 -4.14 8.15
CA GLN A 70 0.96 -5.51 8.60
C GLN A 70 1.38 -6.56 7.57
N GLU A 71 1.26 -6.27 6.28
CA GLU A 71 1.79 -7.14 5.23
C GLU A 71 3.33 -7.12 5.20
N ASP A 72 3.95 -5.95 5.26
CA ASP A 72 5.41 -5.83 5.26
C ASP A 72 6.04 -6.47 6.52
N LEU A 73 5.36 -6.33 7.67
CA LEU A 73 5.73 -7.00 8.91
C LEU A 73 5.40 -8.49 8.92
N SER A 74 4.61 -9.00 7.97
CA SER A 74 4.39 -10.44 7.83
C SER A 74 5.70 -11.00 7.27
N PRO A 75 6.54 -11.65 8.11
CA PRO A 75 7.79 -12.21 7.63
C PRO A 75 7.41 -13.19 6.55
N ARG A 76 7.94 -13.00 5.33
CA ARG A 76 7.83 -13.85 4.14
C ARG A 76 7.41 -15.28 4.54
N SER A 77 6.12 -15.51 4.71
CA SER A 77 5.62 -16.80 5.17
C SER A 77 5.61 -17.65 3.92
N GLY A 78 6.72 -18.35 3.78
CA GLY A 78 7.23 -18.92 2.55
C GLY A 78 8.55 -19.60 2.85
N SER A 79 8.55 -20.49 3.83
CA SER A 79 9.15 -21.83 3.76
C SER A 79 9.13 -22.47 5.14
N THR A 80 9.04 -23.82 5.14
CA THR A 80 9.19 -24.73 6.28
C THR A 80 7.85 -25.03 6.96
N PHE A 81 7.10 -26.09 6.63
CA PHE A 81 7.38 -27.37 5.97
C PHE A 81 6.18 -27.84 5.15
#